data_AF-A0AAN8IPX4-F1
#
_entry.id   AF-A0AAN8IPX4-F1
#
_cell.length_a   1.000
_cell.length_b   1.000
_cell.length_c   1.000
_cell.angle_alpha   90.00
_cell.angle_beta   90.00
_cell.angle_gamma   90.00
#
_symmetry.space_group_name_H-M   'P 1'
#
loop_
_entity.id
_entity.type
_entity.pdbx_description
1 polymer ?
#
loop_
_entity_poly.entity_id
_entity_poly.type
_entity_poly.pdbx_seq_one_letter_code
_entity_poly.pdbx_strand_id
1 'polypeptide(L)'
;MIQFSKPKLELDALPHVYILLLDSVSSFMAKRSLPQSLAYLKAEHGAIQMEFLNKLGINSRPNAFALFFGKTEEAGSRTLVGQPPIQADWDRRKKCREYIDK
;
A
#
# COMPACT_ATOMS: atom_id res chain seq x y z
N MET A 1 -5.97 -34.18 25.86
CA MET A 1 -5.27 -32.97 25.41
C MET A 1 -4.97 -33.18 23.93
N ILE A 2 -5.73 -32.54 23.04
CA ILE A 2 -5.57 -32.73 21.58
C ILE A 2 -4.43 -31.81 21.13
N GLN A 3 -3.31 -32.40 20.71
CA GLN A 3 -2.22 -31.66 20.08
C GLN A 3 -2.60 -31.36 18.62
N PHE A 4 -2.79 -30.08 18.31
CA PHE A 4 -2.84 -29.62 16.92
C PHE A 4 -1.40 -29.61 16.38
N SER A 5 -1.05 -30.60 15.57
CA SER A 5 0.19 -30.56 14.78
C SER A 5 0.03 -29.46 13.71
N LYS A 6 0.92 -28.45 13.72
CA LYS A 6 0.99 -27.48 12.62
C LYS A 6 1.28 -28.27 11.33
N PRO A 7 0.49 -28.07 10.25
CA PRO A 7 0.78 -28.73 8.99
C PRO A 7 2.16 -28.30 8.49
N LYS A 8 2.94 -29.25 7.99
CA LYS A 8 4.22 -28.98 7.34
C LYS A 8 3.90 -28.23 6.04
N LEU A 9 4.16 -26.92 6.05
CA LEU A 9 3.95 -26.06 4.90
C LEU A 9 4.99 -26.44 3.84
N GLU A 10 4.56 -26.97 2.69
CA GLU A 10 5.46 -27.15 1.55
C GLU A 10 5.77 -25.77 0.97
N LEU A 11 7.01 -25.34 1.17
CA LEU A 11 7.47 -23.99 0.83
C LEU A 11 7.33 -23.71 -0.68
N ASP A 12 7.55 -24.74 -1.51
CA ASP A 12 7.50 -24.66 -2.98
C ASP A 12 6.07 -24.51 -3.53
N ALA A 13 5.05 -24.79 -2.71
CA ALA A 13 3.65 -24.64 -3.09
C ALA A 13 3.11 -23.22 -2.82
N LEU A 14 3.89 -22.35 -2.17
CA LEU A 14 3.46 -21.00 -1.79
C LEU A 14 3.74 -20.00 -2.91
N PRO A 15 2.82 -19.05 -3.16
CA PRO A 15 3.08 -17.99 -4.12
C PRO A 15 4.19 -17.07 -3.61
N HIS A 16 5.17 -16.79 -4.47
CA HIS A 16 6.15 -15.74 -4.23
C HIS A 16 5.55 -14.38 -4.61
N VAL A 17 5.61 -13.43 -3.68
CA VAL A 17 5.07 -12.08 -3.88
C VAL A 17 6.23 -11.09 -3.96
N TYR A 18 6.30 -10.35 -5.07
CA TYR A 18 7.26 -9.26 -5.25
C TYR A 18 6.50 -7.93 -5.26
N ILE A 19 7.00 -6.97 -4.48
CA ILE A 19 6.45 -5.61 -4.43
C ILE A 19 7.49 -4.65 -4.97
N LEU A 20 7.17 -4.01 -6.10
CA LEU A 20 8.02 -3.01 -6.74
C LEU A 20 7.42 -1.62 -6.49
N LEU A 21 8.17 -0.76 -5.79
CA LEU A 21 7.73 0.59 -5.46
C LEU A 21 8.51 1.63 -6.26
N LEU A 22 7.77 2.45 -7.02
CA LEU A 22 8.31 3.59 -7.76
C LEU A 22 7.93 4.87 -7.02
N ASP A 23 8.89 5.47 -6.31
CA ASP A 23 8.66 6.70 -5.58
C ASP A 23 8.67 7.93 -6.51
N SER A 24 7.95 8.98 -6.11
CA SER A 24 7.89 10.28 -6.81
C SER A 24 7.36 10.23 -8.24
N VAL A 25 6.50 9.25 -8.57
CA VAL A 25 5.85 9.12 -9.88
C VAL A 25 4.35 9.37 -9.77
N SER A 26 3.80 10.26 -10.62
CA SER A 26 2.35 10.40 -10.77
C SER A 26 1.80 9.45 -11.84
N SER A 27 0.52 9.11 -11.76
CA SER A 27 -0.14 8.25 -12.76
C SER A 27 -0.02 8.79 -14.18
N PHE A 28 -0.16 10.11 -14.37
CA PHE A 28 0.02 10.76 -15.67
C PHE A 28 1.45 10.67 -16.18
N MET A 29 2.44 10.88 -15.31
CA MET A 29 3.85 10.77 -15.68
C MET A 29 4.24 9.33 -16.01
N ALA A 30 3.77 8.34 -15.24
CA ALA A 30 3.98 6.93 -15.53
C ALA A 30 3.46 6.54 -16.92
N LYS A 31 2.21 6.94 -17.25
CA LYS A 31 1.61 6.65 -18.56
C LYS A 31 2.41 7.23 -19.73
N ARG A 32 2.95 8.44 -19.55
CA ARG A 32 3.70 9.14 -20.60
C ARG A 32 5.14 8.67 -20.72
N SER A 33 5.80 8.41 -19.59
CA SER A 33 7.24 8.11 -19.54
C SER A 33 7.55 6.61 -19.58
N LEU A 34 6.61 5.74 -19.18
CA LEU A 34 6.78 4.29 -19.15
C LEU A 34 5.76 3.53 -20.03
N PRO A 35 5.44 3.99 -21.25
CA PRO A 35 4.36 3.38 -22.05
C PRO A 35 4.67 1.92 -22.43
N GLN A 36 5.94 1.62 -22.75
CA GLN A 36 6.37 0.27 -23.11
C GLN A 36 6.28 -0.69 -21.92
N SER A 37 6.71 -0.27 -20.73
CA SER A 37 6.64 -1.08 -19.51
C SER A 37 5.19 -1.40 -19.14
N LEU A 38 4.28 -0.41 -19.22
CA LEU A 38 2.86 -0.61 -18.94
C LEU A 38 2.21 -1.55 -19.97
N ALA A 39 2.56 -1.42 -21.26
CA ALA A 39 2.05 -2.30 -22.30
C ALA A 39 2.52 -3.75 -22.09
N TYR A 40 3.81 -3.94 -21.79
CA TYR A 40 4.39 -5.25 -21.49
C TYR A 40 3.71 -5.91 -20.28
N LEU A 41 3.53 -5.18 -19.17
CA LEU A 41 2.86 -5.71 -17.97
C LEU A 41 1.41 -6.15 -18.27
N LYS A 42 0.67 -5.37 -19.07
CA LYS A 42 -0.70 -5.72 -19.43
C LYS A 42 -0.78 -6.92 -20.37
N ALA A 43 0.07 -6.96 -21.40
CA ALA A 43 0.03 -7.98 -22.43
C ALA A 43 0.60 -9.33 -21.95
N GLU A 44 1.75 -9.31 -21.29
CA GLU A 44 2.50 -10.54 -20.96
C GLU A 44 2.18 -11.06 -19.55
N HIS A 45 1.84 -10.17 -18.61
CA HIS A 45 1.60 -10.53 -17.21
C HIS A 45 0.13 -10.38 -16.79
N GLY A 46 -0.76 -10.02 -17.72
CA GLY A 46 -2.19 -9.81 -17.43
C GLY A 46 -2.43 -8.72 -16.38
N ALA A 47 -1.52 -7.75 -16.27
CA ALA A 47 -1.57 -6.76 -15.19
C ALA A 47 -2.81 -5.86 -15.30
N ILE A 48 -3.47 -5.63 -14.16
CA ILE A 48 -4.61 -4.72 -14.06
C ILE A 48 -4.09 -3.36 -13.59
N GLN A 49 -4.34 -2.32 -14.38
CA GLN A 49 -4.05 -0.96 -13.98
C GLN A 49 -5.25 -0.35 -13.25
N MET A 50 -5.09 -0.06 -11.96
CA MET A 50 -6.12 0.60 -11.15
C MET A 50 -6.12 2.11 -11.44
N GLU A 51 -7.01 2.52 -12.35
CA GLU A 51 -7.26 3.94 -12.59
C GLU A 51 -7.93 4.56 -11.36
N PHE A 52 -7.57 5.81 -11.06
CA PHE A 52 -8.15 6.63 -9.96
C PHE A 52 -7.80 6.19 -8.53
N LEU A 53 -6.74 5.40 -8.34
CA LEU A 53 -6.19 5.18 -7.00
C LEU A 53 -5.50 6.46 -6.50
N ASN A 54 -6.15 7.13 -5.55
CA ASN A 54 -5.64 8.37 -4.97
C ASN A 54 -4.57 8.11 -3.91
N LYS A 55 -3.57 9.00 -3.85
CA LYS A 55 -2.65 9.06 -2.72
C LYS A 55 -3.39 9.48 -1.45
N LEU A 56 -2.97 8.95 -0.32
CA LEU A 56 -3.52 9.25 1.00
C LEU A 56 -2.83 10.44 1.65
N GLY A 57 -1.54 10.63 1.38
CA GLY A 57 -0.75 11.74 1.90
C GLY A 57 0.16 12.36 0.84
N ILE A 58 0.79 13.48 1.19
CA ILE A 58 1.67 14.21 0.25
C ILE A 58 3.00 13.47 0.07
N ASN A 59 3.53 12.88 1.14
CA ASN A 59 4.86 12.29 1.20
C ASN A 59 4.83 10.76 1.06
N SER A 60 5.99 10.12 0.87
CA SER A 60 6.09 8.67 0.70
C SER A 60 5.64 7.90 1.95
N ARG A 61 5.97 8.40 3.15
CA ARG A 61 5.64 7.73 4.43
C ARG A 61 4.14 7.48 4.66
N PRO A 62 3.25 8.49 4.65
CA PRO A 62 1.82 8.25 4.90
C PRO A 62 1.18 7.31 3.88
N ASN A 63 1.68 7.28 2.63
CA ASN A 63 1.19 6.35 1.61
C ASN A 63 1.68 4.92 1.84
N ALA A 64 2.95 4.74 2.19
CA ALA A 64 3.53 3.42 2.47
C ALA A 64 2.89 2.78 3.71
N PHE A 65 2.68 3.54 4.78
CA PHE A 65 2.09 3.02 6.00
C PHE A 65 0.68 2.47 5.79
N ALA A 66 -0.14 3.20 5.04
CA ALA A 66 -1.48 2.72 4.71
C ALA A 66 -1.46 1.51 3.78
N LEU A 67 -0.52 1.45 2.82
CA LEU A 67 -0.37 0.31 1.92
C LEU A 67 0.00 -0.99 2.66
N PHE A 68 0.96 -0.92 3.59
CA PHE A 68 1.50 -2.11 4.25
C PHE A 68 0.78 -2.49 5.55
N PHE A 69 0.28 -1.52 6.30
CA PHE A 69 -0.34 -1.77 7.61
C PHE A 69 -1.86 -1.53 7.62
N GLY A 70 -2.42 -0.92 6.56
CA GLY A 70 -3.83 -0.53 6.54
C GLY A 70 -4.16 0.53 7.60
N LYS A 71 -3.17 1.35 7.99
CA LYS A 71 -3.28 2.39 9.01
C LYS A 71 -2.83 3.74 8.47
N THR A 72 -3.56 4.79 8.82
CA THR A 72 -3.27 6.18 8.46
C THR A 72 -2.45 6.86 9.54
N GLU A 73 -1.45 7.65 9.13
CA GLU A 73 -0.60 8.44 10.05
C GLU A 73 -0.90 9.94 10.04
N GLU A 74 -1.75 10.38 9.11
CA GLU A 74 -2.08 11.77 8.85
C GLU A 74 -3.61 11.92 8.87
N ALA A 75 -4.08 13.00 9.50
CA ALA A 75 -5.50 13.33 9.51
C ALA A 75 -5.92 13.92 8.15
N GLY A 76 -7.13 13.58 7.72
CA GLY A 76 -7.70 14.08 6.47
C GLY A 76 -8.69 15.22 6.71
N SER A 77 -8.52 16.36 6.05
CA SER A 77 -9.54 17.42 6.07
C SER A 77 -10.71 17.04 5.17
N ARG A 78 -11.93 17.15 5.70
CA ARG A 78 -13.19 16.93 4.95
C ARG A 78 -14.09 18.17 4.95
N THR A 79 -13.55 19.33 5.29
CA THR A 79 -14.31 20.58 5.37
C THR A 79 -14.98 20.93 4.03
N LEU A 80 -14.33 20.60 2.91
CA LEU A 80 -14.86 20.83 1.55
C LEU A 80 -16.16 20.06 1.26
N VAL A 81 -16.44 18.98 1.99
CA VAL A 81 -17.66 18.17 1.84
C VAL A 81 -18.57 18.26 3.07
N GLY A 82 -18.32 19.23 3.95
CA GLY A 82 -19.14 19.46 5.15
C GLY A 82 -19.10 18.33 6.18
N GLN A 83 -18.05 17.51 6.17
CA GLN A 83 -17.92 16.35 7.07
C GLN A 83 -16.82 16.55 8.11
N PRO A 84 -16.89 15.84 9.26
CA PRO A 84 -15.84 15.91 10.26
C PRO A 84 -14.50 15.40 9.69
N PRO A 85 -13.37 15.92 10.20
CA PRO A 85 -12.05 15.47 9.75
C PRO A 85 -11.84 13.99 10.06
N ILE A 86 -11.11 13.31 9.18
CA ILE A 86 -10.65 11.94 9.41
C ILE A 86 -9.50 12.00 10.40
N GLN A 87 -9.62 11.28 11.51
CA GLN A 87 -8.53 11.17 12.48
C GLN A 87 -7.51 10.13 11.98
N ALA A 88 -6.23 10.39 12.24
CA ALA A 88 -5.19 9.41 11.97
C ALA A 88 -5.31 8.22 12.92
N ASP A 89 -5.15 7.00 12.40
CA ASP A 89 -5.14 5.78 13.23
C ASP A 89 -3.94 5.77 14.19
N TRP A 90 -2.78 6.25 13.71
CA TRP A 90 -1.53 6.27 14.47
C TRP A 90 -1.04 7.68 14.72
N ASP A 91 -0.85 8.00 16.00
CA ASP A 91 -0.24 9.24 16.44
C ASP A 91 1.30 9.21 16.29
N ARG A 92 1.94 10.33 16.60
CA ARG A 92 3.41 10.44 16.53
C ARG A 92 4.13 9.46 17.44
N ARG A 93 3.55 9.07 18.57
CA ARG A 93 4.17 8.13 19.49
C ARG A 93 4.15 6.73 18.89
N LYS A 94 2.99 6.27 18.42
CA LYS A 94 2.80 4.93 17.87
C LYS A 94 3.69 4.68 16.67
N LYS A 95 3.83 5.67 15.78
CA LYS A 95 4.66 5.53 14.57
C LYS A 95 6.16 5.71 14.77
N CYS A 96 6.60 6.53 15.72
CA CYS A 96 8.03 6.88 15.88
C CYS A 96 8.71 6.28 17.11
N ARG A 97 7.95 5.83 18.11
CA ARG A 97 8.50 5.45 19.43
C ARG A 97 8.09 4.05 19.88
N GLU A 98 7.31 3.35 19.07
CA GLU A 98 6.87 1.99 19.37
C GLU A 98 7.16 1.08 18.19
N TYR A 99 7.44 -0.18 18.52
CA TYR A 99 7.50 -1.27 17.54
C TYR A 99 6.10 -1.53 16.96
N ILE A 100 6.03 -1.62 15.63
CA ILE A 100 4.79 -1.76 14.84
C ILE A 100 4.46 -3.22 14.51
N ASP A 101 5.42 -4.12 14.75
CA ASP A 101 5.42 -5.57 14.49
C ASP A 101 5.03 -6.42 15.71
N LYS A 102 4.35 -5.82 16.70
CA LYS A 102 3.87 -6.54 17.89
C LYS A 102 2.69 -7.45 17.59
#